data_AF-A0A7C2Z6L9-F1
#
_entry.id   AF-A0A7C2Z6L9-F1
#
_cell.length_a   1.000
_cell.length_b   1.000
_cell.length_c   1.000
_cell.angle_alpha   90.00
_cell.angle_beta   90.00
_cell.angle_gamma   90.00
#
_symmetry.space_group_name_H-M   'P 1'
#
loop_
_entity.id
_entity.type
_entity.pdbx_description
1 polymer ?
#
loop_
_entity_poly.entity_id
_entity_poly.type
_entity_poly.pdbx_seq_one_letter_code
_entity_poly.pdbx_strand_id
1 'polypeptide(L)'
;MATQPTALTPDRPKLEHAYRFLSALPDTEALLRAILEEALEVVRATRGTIALMDYRTGELVVRVAVGAGWIDGQSAPRWRVTDEPGGSIS
;
A
#
# COMPACT_ATOMS: atom_id res chain seq x y z
N MET A 1 -18.69 -32.08 -14.81
CA MET A 1 -17.88 -31.30 -15.77
C MET A 1 -17.46 -30.02 -15.06
N ALA A 2 -16.27 -30.00 -14.44
CA ALA A 2 -15.81 -28.88 -13.61
C ALA A 2 -14.79 -28.05 -14.39
N THR A 3 -15.09 -26.78 -14.62
CA THR A 3 -14.15 -25.79 -15.17
C THR A 3 -13.06 -25.52 -14.14
N GLN A 4 -11.82 -25.91 -14.44
CA GLN A 4 -10.66 -25.50 -13.66
C GLN A 4 -10.46 -23.97 -13.79
N PRO A 5 -10.12 -23.26 -12.70
CA PRO A 5 -9.79 -21.84 -12.78
C PRO A 5 -8.49 -21.66 -13.57
N THR A 6 -8.53 -20.82 -14.61
CA THR A 6 -7.35 -20.41 -15.38
C THR A 6 -6.41 -19.66 -14.45
N ALA A 7 -5.30 -20.27 -14.07
CA ALA A 7 -4.22 -19.58 -13.38
C ALA A 7 -3.67 -18.51 -14.33
N LEU A 8 -3.93 -17.22 -14.02
CA LEU A 8 -3.19 -16.13 -14.62
C LEU A 8 -1.72 -16.33 -14.25
N THR A 9 -0.95 -16.90 -15.15
CA THR A 9 0.51 -17.00 -15.00
C THR A 9 1.04 -15.64 -15.47
N PRO A 10 1.51 -14.76 -14.57
CA PRO A 10 1.95 -13.44 -14.98
C PRO A 10 3.15 -13.58 -15.92
N ASP A 11 3.11 -12.80 -17.00
CA ASP A 11 4.13 -12.80 -18.04
C ASP A 11 5.47 -12.37 -17.45
N ARG A 12 6.41 -13.33 -17.33
CA ARG A 12 7.71 -13.18 -16.67
C ARG A 12 8.48 -11.90 -17.05
N PRO A 13 8.56 -11.50 -18.34
CA PRO A 13 9.20 -10.24 -18.74
C PRO A 13 8.52 -8.98 -18.18
N LYS A 14 7.18 -8.97 -18.01
CA LYS A 14 6.48 -7.82 -17.41
C LYS A 14 6.76 -7.70 -15.93
N LEU A 15 6.87 -8.84 -15.25
CA LEU A 15 7.23 -8.90 -13.83
C LEU A 15 8.67 -8.39 -13.62
N GLU A 16 9.63 -8.87 -14.42
CA GLU A 16 11.02 -8.45 -14.33
C GLU A 16 11.21 -6.96 -14.66
N HIS A 17 10.43 -6.42 -15.61
CA HIS A 17 10.42 -4.99 -15.92
C HIS A 17 9.88 -4.16 -14.75
N ALA A 18 8.77 -4.59 -14.13
CA ALA A 18 8.22 -3.94 -12.95
C ALA A 18 9.22 -3.98 -11.77
N TYR A 19 9.84 -5.13 -11.51
CA TYR A 19 10.86 -5.26 -10.47
C TYR A 19 12.07 -4.36 -10.72
N ARG A 20 12.54 -4.28 -11.97
CA ARG A 20 13.67 -3.42 -12.34
C ARG A 20 13.33 -1.93 -12.18
N PHE A 21 12.15 -1.53 -12.63
CA PHE A 21 11.64 -0.17 -12.48
C PHE A 21 11.49 0.22 -11.00
N LEU A 22 10.95 -0.68 -10.17
CA LEU A 22 10.82 -0.48 -8.72
C LEU A 22 12.19 -0.41 -8.02
N SER A 23 13.16 -1.23 -8.44
CA SER A 23 14.52 -1.21 -7.88
C SER A 23 15.35 0.02 -8.29
N ALA A 24 14.93 0.73 -9.34
CA ALA A 24 15.61 1.91 -9.86
C ALA A 24 15.06 3.22 -9.27
N LEU A 25 13.98 3.18 -8.48
CA LEU A 25 13.39 4.37 -7.86
C LEU A 25 14.16 4.70 -6.57
N PRO A 26 14.90 5.82 -6.51
CA PRO A 26 15.65 6.23 -5.33
C PRO A 26 14.74 6.61 -4.15
N ASP A 27 13.43 6.75 -4.38
CA ASP A 27 12.45 7.19 -3.40
C ASP A 27 11.11 6.46 -3.57
N THR A 28 11.05 5.23 -3.05
CA THR A 28 9.79 4.45 -2.99
C THR A 28 8.67 5.22 -2.29
N GLU A 29 9.00 6.09 -1.35
CA GLU A 29 8.00 6.85 -0.58
C GLU A 29 7.35 7.93 -1.45
N ALA A 30 8.12 8.64 -2.27
CA ALA A 30 7.60 9.57 -3.26
C ALA A 30 6.67 8.88 -4.28
N LEU A 31 7.01 7.66 -4.75
CA LEU A 31 6.12 6.91 -5.64
C LEU A 31 4.81 6.55 -4.94
N LEU A 32 4.88 6.01 -3.72
CA LEU A 32 3.68 5.64 -2.96
C LEU A 32 2.80 6.86 -2.67
N ARG A 33 3.41 8.03 -2.43
CA ARG A 33 2.70 9.30 -2.25
C ARG A 33 1.94 9.71 -3.51
N ALA A 34 2.61 9.73 -4.67
CA ALA A 34 1.97 10.07 -5.93
C ALA A 34 0.80 9.14 -6.25
N ILE A 35 0.97 7.82 -6.04
CA ILE A 35 -0.11 6.84 -6.22
C ILE A 35 -1.29 7.13 -5.29
N LEU A 36 -1.02 7.44 -4.02
CA LEU A 36 -2.07 7.71 -3.04
C LEU A 36 -2.83 9.00 -3.37
N GLU A 37 -2.13 10.05 -3.78
CA GLU A 37 -2.74 11.34 -4.17
C GLU A 37 -3.70 11.15 -5.36
N GLU A 38 -3.25 10.48 -6.43
CA GLU A 38 -4.08 10.15 -7.59
C GLU A 38 -5.31 9.31 -7.21
N ALA A 39 -5.12 8.30 -6.34
CA ALA A 39 -6.23 7.47 -5.87
C ALA A 39 -7.27 8.27 -5.08
N LEU A 40 -6.83 9.21 -4.23
CA LEU A 40 -7.71 10.09 -3.46
C LEU A 40 -8.55 10.99 -4.37
N GLU A 41 -7.96 11.53 -5.43
CA GLU A 41 -8.69 12.34 -6.42
C GLU A 41 -9.78 11.52 -7.11
N VAL A 42 -9.45 10.30 -7.56
CA VAL A 42 -10.39 9.40 -8.26
C VAL A 42 -11.59 9.03 -7.38
N VAL A 43 -11.34 8.68 -6.12
CA VAL A 43 -12.42 8.26 -5.19
C VAL A 43 -13.06 9.44 -4.45
N ARG A 44 -12.57 10.67 -4.68
CA ARG A 44 -12.98 11.90 -3.99
C ARG A 44 -12.89 11.79 -2.46
N ALA A 45 -11.84 11.12 -1.96
CA ALA A 45 -11.59 11.01 -0.53
C ALA A 45 -10.76 12.19 -0.02
N THR A 46 -10.96 12.55 1.24
CA THR A 46 -10.27 13.68 1.89
C THR A 46 -8.94 13.29 2.54
N ARG A 47 -8.78 11.99 2.85
CA ARG A 47 -7.62 11.41 3.54
C ARG A 47 -7.40 9.98 3.10
N GLY A 48 -6.15 9.54 3.13
CA GLY A 48 -5.81 8.15 2.87
C GLY A 48 -4.42 7.80 3.37
N THR A 49 -4.12 6.51 3.39
CA THR A 49 -2.84 5.97 3.81
C THR A 49 -2.51 4.71 3.02
N ILE A 50 -1.22 4.49 2.76
CA ILE A 50 -0.69 3.20 2.30
C ILE A 50 0.12 2.61 3.45
N ALA A 51 -0.30 1.43 3.93
CA ALA A 51 0.43 0.65 4.91
C ALA A 51 0.96 -0.65 4.29
N LEU A 52 2.17 -1.05 4.69
CA LEU A 52 2.78 -2.30 4.27
C LEU A 52 2.90 -3.25 5.46
N MET A 53 2.69 -4.54 5.20
CA MET A 53 2.84 -5.59 6.21
C MET A 53 4.31 -5.81 6.55
N ASP A 54 4.70 -5.58 7.81
CA ASP A 54 5.96 -6.08 8.37
C ASP A 54 5.75 -7.52 8.85
N TYR A 55 6.15 -8.48 8.02
CA TYR A 55 6.01 -9.90 8.33
C TYR A 55 6.87 -10.38 9.51
N ARG A 56 7.88 -9.60 9.93
CA ARG A 56 8.72 -9.98 11.08
C ARG A 56 7.99 -9.71 12.40
N THR A 57 7.21 -8.64 12.46
CA THR A 57 6.49 -8.24 13.67
C THR A 57 4.99 -8.53 13.62
N GLY A 58 4.43 -8.81 12.44
CA GLY A 58 2.99 -8.95 12.25
C GLY A 58 2.24 -7.62 12.32
N GLU A 59 2.90 -6.50 11.97
CA GLU A 59 2.32 -5.15 12.07
C GLU A 59 2.23 -4.45 10.72
N LEU A 60 1.11 -3.78 10.45
CA LEU A 60 0.99 -2.84 9.34
C LEU A 60 1.74 -1.56 9.66
N VAL A 61 2.69 -1.21 8.81
CA VAL A 61 3.51 -0.01 8.93
C VAL A 61 3.05 0.98 7.88
N VAL A 62 2.51 2.10 8.32
CA VAL A 62 2.15 3.20 7.40
C VAL A 62 3.41 3.70 6.70
N ARG A 63 3.41 3.72 5.37
CA ARG A 63 4.52 4.24 4.57
C ARG A 63 4.26 5.65 4.09
N VAL A 64 3.01 5.96 3.75
CA VAL A 64 2.60 7.30 3.36
C VAL A 64 1.18 7.55 3.86
N ALA A 65 0.93 8.76 4.36
CA ALA A 65 -0.40 9.26 4.65
C ALA A 65 -0.57 10.65 4.05
N VAL A 66 -1.76 10.93 3.51
CA VAL A 66 -2.11 12.18 2.82
C VAL A 66 -3.44 12.70 3.36
N GLY A 67 -3.55 14.02 3.48
CA GLY A 67 -4.75 14.73 3.95
C GLY A 67 -4.58 15.36 5.33
N ALA A 68 -5.47 16.30 5.67
CA ALA A 68 -5.37 17.08 6.91
C ALA A 68 -5.37 16.19 8.16
N GLY A 69 -4.55 16.50 9.17
CA GLY A 69 -4.47 15.72 10.41
C GLY A 69 -3.42 14.60 10.41
N TRP A 70 -2.83 14.29 9.25
CA TRP A 70 -1.58 13.54 9.18
C TRP A 70 -0.41 14.52 9.27
N ILE A 71 0.48 14.34 10.25
CA ILE A 71 1.62 15.23 10.47
C ILE A 71 2.85 14.59 9.82
N ASP A 72 3.48 15.29 8.88
CA ASP A 72 4.77 14.88 8.33
C ASP A 72 5.81 14.82 9.48
N GLY A 73 6.42 13.65 9.69
CA GLY A 73 7.48 13.45 10.68
C GLY A 73 7.06 12.82 12.02
N GLN A 74 5.78 12.47 12.24
CA GLN A 74 5.44 11.52 13.31
C GLN A 74 5.80 10.11 12.86
N SER A 75 6.40 9.32 13.76
CA SER A 75 6.68 7.90 13.54
C SER A 75 5.48 7.24 12.88
N ALA A 76 5.69 6.72 11.67
CA ALA A 76 4.71 5.98 10.89
C ALA A 76 3.86 5.10 11.82
N PRO A 77 2.54 5.32 11.91
CA PRO A 77 1.68 4.51 12.74
C PRO A 77 1.92 3.03 12.43
N ARG A 78 2.14 2.25 13.49
CA ARG A 78 2.22 0.80 13.41
C ARG A 78 0.94 0.24 14.00
N TRP A 79 0.19 -0.49 13.19
CA TRP A 79 -1.03 -1.15 13.62
C TRP A 79 -0.80 -2.64 13.72
N ARG A 80 -1.14 -3.23 14.86
CA ARG A 80 -1.13 -4.68 15.00
C ARG A 80 -2.30 -5.24 14.19
N VAL A 81 -2.03 -6.23 13.35
CA VAL A 81 -3.10 -6.95 12.65
C VAL A 81 -3.66 -7.98 13.63
N THR A 82 -4.97 -7.93 13.84
CA THR A 82 -5.70 -8.83 14.74
C THR A 82 -6.95 -9.34 14.07
N ASP A 83 -7.43 -10.51 14.49
CA ASP A 83 -8.71 -11.07 14.03
C ASP A 83 -9.91 -10.39 14.71
N GLU A 84 -9.66 -9.60 15.76
CA GLU A 84 -10.66 -8.76 16.41
C GLU A 84 -11.01 -7.56 15.52
N PRO A 85 -12.32 -7.28 15.27
CA PRO A 85 -12.74 -6.10 14.53
C PRO A 85 -12.22 -4.82 15.18
N GLY A 86 -11.43 -4.05 14.43
CA GLY A 86 -10.95 -2.74 14.89
C GLY A 86 -12.08 -1.71 14.98
N GLY A 87 -11.89 -0.70 15.83
CA GLY A 87 -12.72 0.51 15.81
C GLY A 87 -12.50 1.29 14.51
N SER A 88 -13.58 1.85 13.95
CA SER A 88 -13.53 2.71 12.76
C SER A 88 -12.47 3.81 12.94
N ILE A 89 -11.67 4.05 11.90
CA ILE A 89 -10.78 5.20 11.81
C ILE A 89 -11.65 6.41 11.42
N SER A 90 -12.39 6.93 12.39
CA SER A 90 -13.26 8.11 12.22
C SER A 90 -12.52 9.40 12.51
#